data_AF-A0A7S0MH86-F1
#
_entry.id   AF-A0A7S0MH86-F1
#
_cell.length_a   1.000
_cell.length_b   1.000
_cell.length_c   1.000
_cell.angle_alpha   90.00
_cell.angle_beta   90.00
_cell.angle_gamma   90.00
#
_symmetry.space_group_name_H-M   'P 1'
#
loop_
_entity.id
_entity.type
_entity.pdbx_description
1 polymer ?
#
loop_
_entity_poly.entity_id
_entity_poly.type
_entity_poly.pdbx_seq_one_letter_code
_entity_poly.pdbx_strand_id
1 'polypeptide(L)'
;FEDSLVWKLGLVGISCIETCQALNMTCSSAVSSSLDSIQKLLLVANITSTECNFVTGSGSHLAPHRFGAGRSSCYYRSTPSYSCYAWDPFFQRFCSCIPK
;
A
#
# COMPACT_ATOMS: atom_id res chain seq x y z
N PHE A 1 4.42 22.18 -3.50
CA PHE A 1 4.37 21.15 -4.56
C PHE A 1 4.20 19.79 -3.88
N GLU A 2 3.00 19.49 -3.39
CA GLU A 2 2.64 18.20 -2.78
C GLU A 2 1.45 17.54 -3.51
N ASP A 3 1.01 18.12 -4.62
CA ASP A 3 -0.23 17.75 -5.34
C ASP A 3 -0.10 16.55 -6.29
N SER A 4 1.06 15.87 -6.32
CA SER A 4 1.33 14.83 -7.33
C SER A 4 1.34 13.40 -6.79
N LEU A 5 1.13 13.21 -5.48
CA LEU A 5 1.06 11.89 -4.88
C LEU A 5 -0.29 11.22 -5.19
N VAL A 6 -0.24 10.05 -5.81
CA VAL A 6 -1.41 9.21 -6.06
C VAL A 6 -1.29 7.91 -5.29
N TRP A 7 -2.28 7.60 -4.47
CA TRP A 7 -2.41 6.28 -3.86
C TRP A 7 -3.19 5.34 -4.75
N LYS A 8 -2.70 4.10 -4.87
CA LYS A 8 -3.42 3.00 -5.52
C LYS A 8 -3.37 1.76 -4.67
N LEU A 9 -4.45 0.98 -4.72
CA LEU A 9 -4.44 -0.40 -4.28
C LEU A 9 -4.02 -1.27 -5.47
N GLY A 10 -2.86 -1.90 -5.37
CA GLY A 10 -2.38 -2.86 -6.38
C GLY A 10 -3.31 -4.07 -6.47
N LEU A 11 -3.33 -4.70 -7.64
CA LEU A 11 -3.99 -6.00 -7.79
C LEU A 11 -3.23 -7.08 -7.00
N VAL A 12 -3.91 -8.18 -6.71
CA VAL A 12 -3.30 -9.34 -6.06
C VAL A 12 -2.16 -9.87 -6.93
N GLY A 13 -1.02 -10.21 -6.31
CA GLY A 13 0.16 -10.72 -7.03
C GLY A 13 0.97 -9.64 -7.76
N ILE A 14 0.60 -8.36 -7.67
CA ILE A 14 1.28 -7.26 -8.38
C ILE A 14 2.10 -6.40 -7.41
N SER A 15 3.29 -5.99 -7.85
CA SER A 15 4.15 -5.09 -7.10
C SER A 15 3.69 -3.64 -7.18
N CYS A 16 4.21 -2.77 -6.30
CA CYS A 16 3.91 -1.35 -6.38
C CYS A 16 4.59 -0.66 -7.57
N ILE A 17 5.67 -1.24 -8.09
CA ILE A 17 6.31 -0.74 -9.32
C ILE A 17 5.37 -0.91 -10.51
N GLU A 18 4.87 -2.13 -10.72
CA GLU A 18 3.94 -2.42 -11.82
C GLU A 18 2.66 -1.58 -11.69
N THR A 19 2.15 -1.44 -10.46
CA THR A 19 0.97 -0.60 -10.18
C THR A 19 1.19 0.86 -10.58
N CYS A 20 2.34 1.46 -10.24
CA CYS A 20 2.64 2.84 -10.59
C CYS A 20 3.04 3.02 -12.07
N GLN A 21 3.72 2.03 -12.65
CA GLN A 21 4.11 2.05 -14.07
C GLN A 21 2.89 2.09 -14.99
N ALA A 22 1.80 1.41 -14.63
CA ALA A 22 0.52 1.49 -15.35
C ALA A 22 -0.06 2.92 -15.41
N LEU A 23 0.39 3.81 -14.53
CA LEU A 23 0.03 5.23 -14.49
C LEU A 23 1.11 6.17 -15.07
N ASN A 24 2.18 5.62 -15.66
CA ASN A 24 3.40 6.37 -16.03
C ASN A 24 4.10 7.05 -14.84
N MET A 25 3.93 6.52 -13.63
CA MET A 25 4.50 7.06 -12.38
C MET A 25 5.58 6.13 -11.80
N THR A 26 6.25 6.58 -10.74
CA THR A 26 7.25 5.82 -9.98
C THR A 26 6.75 5.53 -8.56
N CYS A 27 7.08 4.36 -8.03
CA CYS A 27 6.77 4.01 -6.64
C CYS A 27 7.67 4.77 -5.66
N SER A 28 7.07 5.39 -4.64
CA SER A 28 7.80 6.05 -3.56
C SER A 28 7.89 5.17 -2.32
N SER A 29 9.04 4.52 -2.12
CA SER A 29 9.25 3.71 -0.91
C SER A 29 9.16 4.53 0.36
N ALA A 30 9.62 5.79 0.35
CA ALA A 30 9.57 6.68 1.50
C ALA A 30 8.13 7.01 1.92
N VAL A 31 7.26 7.32 0.96
CA VAL A 31 5.84 7.65 1.24
C VAL A 31 5.08 6.39 1.66
N SER A 32 5.27 5.25 0.99
CA SER A 32 4.63 4.00 1.43
C SER A 32 5.12 3.54 2.80
N SER A 33 6.39 3.78 3.14
CA SER A 33 6.94 3.53 4.48
C SER A 33 6.30 4.44 5.54
N SER A 34 5.67 5.55 5.18
CA SER A 34 5.02 6.41 6.16
C SER A 34 3.72 5.82 6.74
N LEU A 35 3.14 4.78 6.12
CA LEU A 35 1.91 4.11 6.58
C LEU A 35 2.19 3.16 7.74
N ASP A 36 2.55 3.74 8.89
CA ASP A 36 3.03 3.07 10.10
C ASP A 36 2.05 3.11 11.28
N SER A 37 0.81 3.55 11.04
CA SER A 37 -0.22 3.61 12.05
C SER A 37 -1.59 3.31 11.47
N ILE A 38 -2.53 2.97 12.36
CA ILE A 38 -3.94 2.74 12.03
C ILE A 38 -4.52 3.95 11.30
N GLN A 39 -4.31 5.15 11.83
CA GLN A 39 -4.88 6.39 11.30
C GLN A 39 -4.40 6.66 9.87
N LYS A 40 -3.10 6.54 9.61
CA LYS A 40 -2.52 6.77 8.28
C LYS A 40 -3.01 5.74 7.27
N LEU A 41 -3.10 4.47 7.67
CA LEU A 41 -3.61 3.43 6.79
C LEU A 41 -5.09 3.65 6.44
N LEU A 42 -5.92 4.01 7.43
CA LEU A 42 -7.34 4.28 7.19
C LEU A 42 -7.57 5.48 6.27
N LEU A 43 -6.73 6.52 6.35
CA LEU A 43 -6.78 7.65 5.40
C LEU A 43 -6.54 7.18 3.96
N VAL A 44 -5.49 6.37 3.73
CA VAL A 44 -5.19 5.84 2.39
C VAL A 44 -6.23 4.82 1.93
N ALA A 45 -6.74 3.99 2.83
CA ALA A 45 -7.84 3.07 2.55
C ALA A 45 -9.06 3.84 2.04
N ASN A 46 -9.43 4.95 2.68
CA ASN A 46 -10.53 5.81 2.22
C ASN A 46 -10.25 6.43 0.83
N ILE A 47 -9.04 6.96 0.59
CA ILE A 47 -8.63 7.52 -0.72
C ILE A 47 -8.75 6.49 -1.84
N THR A 48 -8.44 5.22 -1.55
CA THR A 48 -8.49 4.12 -2.51
C THR A 48 -9.83 3.39 -2.55
N SER A 49 -10.84 3.87 -1.81
CA SER A 49 -12.14 3.22 -1.65
C SER A 49 -12.01 1.76 -1.20
N THR A 50 -11.03 1.49 -0.34
CA THR A 50 -10.71 0.18 0.19
C THR A 50 -11.34 -0.02 1.55
N GLU A 51 -12.19 -1.03 1.70
CA GLU A 51 -12.71 -1.42 3.01
C GLU A 51 -11.63 -2.11 3.84
N CYS A 52 -11.53 -1.71 5.11
CA CYS A 52 -10.64 -2.28 6.12
C CYS A 52 -11.44 -2.57 7.40
N ASN A 53 -12.03 -3.75 7.49
CA ASN A 53 -12.85 -4.19 8.64
C ASN A 53 -11.99 -4.51 9.88
N PHE A 54 -10.72 -4.85 9.65
CA PHE A 54 -9.74 -5.08 10.69
C PHE A 54 -8.43 -4.40 10.30
N VAL A 55 -7.84 -3.66 11.23
CA VAL A 55 -6.56 -2.97 11.01
C VAL A 55 -5.57 -3.36 12.10
N THR A 56 -4.40 -3.83 11.70
CA THR A 56 -3.33 -4.18 12.64
C THR A 56 -1.94 -3.93 12.05
N GLY A 57 -0.91 -3.96 12.89
CA GLY A 57 0.48 -3.81 12.45
C GLY A 57 1.02 -5.13 11.88
N SER A 58 1.88 -5.04 10.88
CA SER A 58 2.63 -6.17 10.33
C SER A 58 4.09 -5.82 10.18
N GLY A 59 4.97 -6.73 10.64
CA GLY A 59 6.41 -6.64 10.42
C GLY A 59 6.86 -7.16 9.05
N SER A 60 5.91 -7.58 8.20
CA SER A 60 6.21 -8.04 6.85
C SER A 60 6.67 -6.88 5.97
N HIS A 61 7.69 -7.13 5.15
CA HIS A 61 8.17 -6.20 4.12
C HIS A 61 7.13 -5.91 3.02
N LEU A 62 6.01 -6.63 3.04
CA LEU A 62 4.85 -6.44 2.16
C LEU A 62 3.90 -5.35 2.67
N ALA A 63 3.89 -5.07 3.98
CA ALA A 63 3.09 -3.98 4.55
C ALA A 63 3.55 -2.63 3.99
N PRO A 64 2.63 -1.68 3.71
CA PRO A 64 1.18 -1.76 3.91
C PRO A 64 0.45 -2.60 2.84
N HIS A 65 -0.42 -3.51 3.28
CA HIS A 65 -1.18 -4.41 2.39
C HIS A 65 -2.58 -4.71 2.92
N ARG A 66 -3.43 -5.25 2.04
CA ARG A 66 -4.76 -5.77 2.33
C ARG A 66 -4.83 -7.25 1.98
N PHE A 67 -5.48 -8.02 2.85
CA PHE A 67 -5.85 -9.41 2.63
C PHE A 67 -7.38 -9.53 2.59
N GLY A 68 -7.90 -10.28 1.63
CA GLY A 68 -9.33 -10.29 1.27
C GLY A 68 -10.06 -11.63 1.37
N ALA A 69 -9.46 -12.69 1.93
CA ALA A 69 -10.20 -13.94 2.11
C ALA A 69 -11.16 -13.84 3.32
N GLY A 70 -12.41 -13.46 3.06
CA GLY A 70 -13.53 -13.53 4.02
C GLY A 70 -13.67 -12.37 5.01
N ARG A 71 -12.60 -11.61 5.30
CA ARG A 71 -12.65 -10.32 6.01
C ARG A 71 -11.62 -9.38 5.41
N SER A 72 -12.02 -8.14 5.08
CA SER A 72 -11.11 -7.13 4.55
C SER A 72 -10.13 -6.66 5.65
N SER A 73 -9.01 -7.37 5.82
CA SER A 73 -7.98 -7.04 6.81
C SER A 73 -6.90 -6.19 6.16
N CYS A 74 -6.57 -5.07 6.79
CA CYS A 74 -5.53 -4.16 6.33
C CYS A 74 -4.40 -4.10 7.36
N TYR A 75 -3.18 -4.08 6.86
CA TYR A 75 -1.98 -4.18 7.66
C TYR A 75 -1.13 -2.94 7.45
N TYR A 76 -0.92 -2.15 8.50
CA TYR A 76 0.05 -1.05 8.47
C TYR A 76 1.44 -1.57 8.80
N ARG A 77 2.46 -0.81 8.43
CA ARG A 77 3.85 -1.19 8.64
C ARG A 77 4.23 -1.03 10.11
N SER A 78 4.74 -2.08 10.77
CA SER A 78 5.28 -2.00 12.14
C SER A 78 6.81 -2.07 12.22
N THR A 79 7.51 -2.32 11.11
CA THR A 79 8.98 -2.41 10.99
C THR A 79 9.47 -1.56 9.81
N PRO A 80 10.70 -1.02 9.79
CA PRO A 80 11.15 -0.08 8.74
C PRO A 80 11.34 -0.70 7.34
N SER A 81 11.07 -2.00 7.14
CA SER A 81 11.22 -2.66 5.85
C SER A 81 10.00 -2.42 4.96
N TYR A 82 10.18 -1.65 3.88
CA TYR A 82 9.24 -1.56 2.76
C TYR A 82 9.99 -1.73 1.44
N SER A 83 9.43 -2.50 0.51
CA SER A 83 9.97 -2.61 -0.84
C SER A 83 8.88 -2.35 -1.87
N CYS A 84 9.17 -1.50 -2.85
CA CYS A 84 8.31 -1.29 -4.02
C CYS A 84 8.23 -2.54 -4.92
N TYR A 85 9.27 -3.37 -4.93
CA TYR A 85 9.38 -4.59 -5.74
C TYR A 85 8.63 -5.78 -5.14
N ALA A 86 8.31 -5.72 -3.84
CA ALA A 86 7.68 -6.85 -3.17
C ALA A 86 6.26 -7.08 -3.71
N TRP A 87 5.89 -8.34 -3.87
CA TRP A 87 4.59 -8.79 -4.32
C TRP A 87 4.24 -10.10 -3.59
N ASP A 88 2.96 -10.42 -3.53
CA ASP A 88 2.48 -11.63 -2.90
C ASP A 88 1.19 -12.09 -3.61
N PRO A 89 1.04 -13.40 -3.91
CA PRO A 89 -0.11 -13.92 -4.66
C PRO A 89 -1.44 -13.85 -3.92
N PHE A 90 -1.46 -13.40 -2.66
CA PHE A 90 -2.68 -13.30 -1.85
C PHE A 90 -2.98 -11.89 -1.36
N PHE A 91 -2.03 -10.95 -1.46
CA PHE A 91 -2.20 -9.60 -0.95
C PHE A 91 -2.31 -8.54 -2.03
N GLN A 92 -3.13 -7.54 -1.75
CA GLN A 92 -3.14 -6.26 -2.48
C GLN A 92 -2.29 -5.26 -1.71
N ARG A 93 -1.52 -4.40 -2.39
CA ARG A 93 -0.59 -3.47 -1.71
C ARG A 93 -1.04 -2.03 -1.85
N PHE A 94 -0.89 -1.25 -0.77
CA PHE A 94 -1.10 0.20 -0.84
C PHE A 94 0.16 0.87 -1.38
N CYS A 95 0.07 1.35 -2.62
CA CYS A 95 1.18 1.86 -3.38
C CYS A 95 1.09 3.38 -3.51
N SER A 96 2.17 4.07 -3.14
CA SER A 96 2.32 5.49 -3.37
C SER A 96 3.04 5.73 -4.70
N CYS A 97 2.35 6.37 -5.63
CA CYS A 97 2.84 6.68 -6.96
C CYS A 97 3.08 8.18 -7.06
N ILE A 98 4.29 8.56 -7.45
CA ILE A 98 4.70 9.95 -7.68
C ILE A 98 5.16 10.14 -9.13
N PRO A 99 5.10 11.35 -9.71
CA PRO A 99 5.64 11.59 -11.03
C PRO A 99 7.11 11.19 -11.11
N LYS A 100 7.53 10.83 -12.32
CA LYS A 100 8.95 10.59 -12.63
C LYS A 100 9.76 11.87 -12.53
#